data_AF-A0A938Z7T8-F1
#
_entry.id   AF-A0A938Z7T8-F1
#
_cell.length_a   1.000
_cell.length_b   1.000
_cell.length_c   1.000
_cell.angle_alpha   90.00
_cell.angle_beta   90.00
_cell.angle_gamma   90.00
#
_symmetry.space_group_name_H-M   'P 1'
#
loop_
_entity.id
_entity.type
_entity.pdbx_description
1 polymer ?
#
loop_
_entity_poly.entity_id
_entity_poly.type
_entity_poly.pdbx_seq_one_letter_code
_entity_poly.pdbx_strand_id
1 'polypeptide(L)'
;MAIKSADQITIVDVTDAYSVLLTSEAYTFVGNTAGAAAGDTCETEAVAYCGTNQCSAVNVNAANITCPTGITATVTNSGTARPKITFKTTATISTACEATIPVIVDGITVNKKFSFAVAKAGAQGVKGDKGERGEQGAKGEQGIQGVQGVKGDNGADAITLTITSSNGTVFKNNEGSTVLTAHVFVGGKEQTITDAGVCGSLGTVKWYKGSATSGTAAKSITVTAGEVTNSMAYTCQLEQ
;
A
#
# COMPACT_ATOMS: atom_id res chain seq x y z
N MET A 1 -38.93 13.09 2.88
CA MET A 1 -37.89 13.84 3.61
C MET A 1 -36.90 14.36 2.58
N ALA A 2 -36.58 15.65 2.66
CA ALA A 2 -35.62 16.29 1.77
C ALA A 2 -34.21 16.20 2.38
N ILE A 3 -33.22 15.79 1.58
CA ILE A 3 -31.81 15.79 1.98
C ILE A 3 -31.26 17.19 1.71
N LYS A 4 -30.82 17.90 2.76
CA LYS A 4 -30.27 19.25 2.65
C LYS A 4 -28.77 19.28 2.40
N SER A 5 -28.06 18.28 2.92
CA SER A 5 -26.62 18.13 2.78
C SER A 5 -26.25 16.70 3.12
N ALA A 6 -25.19 16.18 2.51
CA ALA A 6 -24.69 14.85 2.78
C ALA A 6 -23.17 14.80 2.60
N ASP A 7 -22.54 13.90 3.34
CA ASP A 7 -21.13 13.54 3.19
C ASP A 7 -21.00 12.03 3.31
N GLN A 8 -19.90 11.48 2.80
CA GLN A 8 -19.61 10.06 2.88
C GLN A 8 -18.16 9.85 3.30
N ILE A 9 -17.97 8.97 4.26
CA ILE A 9 -16.65 8.49 4.64
C ILE A 9 -16.59 6.98 4.43
N THR A 10 -15.50 6.52 3.81
CA THR A 10 -15.27 5.09 3.59
C THR A 10 -14.25 4.60 4.61
N ILE A 11 -14.65 3.57 5.37
CA ILE A 11 -13.77 2.85 6.27
C ILE A 11 -13.29 1.59 5.56
N VAL A 12 -11.99 1.38 5.54
CA VAL A 12 -11.35 0.21 4.94
C VAL A 12 -10.86 -0.70 6.06
N ASP A 13 -11.14 -1.98 5.94
CA ASP A 13 -10.53 -3.00 6.76
C ASP A 13 -9.49 -3.77 5.93
N VAL A 14 -8.24 -3.77 6.37
CA VAL A 14 -7.13 -4.50 5.74
C VAL A 14 -6.70 -5.73 6.55
N THR A 15 -7.59 -6.24 7.42
CA THR A 15 -7.35 -7.41 8.28
C THR A 15 -6.83 -8.64 7.55
N ASP A 16 -7.29 -8.88 6.32
CA ASP A 16 -6.90 -10.02 5.49
C ASP A 16 -5.82 -9.67 4.44
N ALA A 17 -5.23 -8.47 4.52
CA ALA A 17 -4.19 -8.06 3.60
C ALA A 17 -2.88 -8.77 3.93
N TYR A 18 -2.52 -9.76 3.12
CA TYR A 18 -1.22 -10.40 3.18
C TYR A 18 -0.18 -9.59 2.39
N SER A 19 0.92 -9.25 3.05
CA SER A 19 2.13 -8.79 2.39
C SER A 19 3.19 -9.87 2.47
N VAL A 20 3.84 -10.16 1.35
CA VAL A 20 4.91 -11.16 1.27
C VAL A 20 6.18 -10.51 0.75
N LEU A 21 7.25 -10.69 1.51
CA LEU A 21 8.55 -10.07 1.31
C LEU A 21 9.61 -11.16 1.27
N LEU A 22 10.65 -10.94 0.48
CA LEU A 22 11.90 -11.68 0.63
C LEU A 22 12.89 -10.77 1.38
N THR A 23 13.72 -11.32 2.27
CA THR A 23 14.74 -10.52 2.99
C THR A 23 15.78 -9.93 2.04
N SER A 24 16.02 -10.60 0.91
CA SER A 24 16.57 -10.01 -0.31
C SER A 24 15.77 -10.47 -1.52
N GLU A 25 15.56 -9.58 -2.49
CA GLU A 25 14.91 -9.89 -3.78
C GLU A 25 15.91 -10.01 -4.93
N ALA A 26 17.21 -9.80 -4.67
CA ALA A 26 18.24 -9.98 -5.68
C ALA A 26 19.60 -10.36 -5.09
N TYR A 27 20.45 -10.96 -5.92
CA TYR A 27 21.84 -11.21 -5.59
C TYR A 27 22.73 -11.07 -6.83
N THR A 28 23.91 -10.48 -6.66
CA THR A 28 24.93 -10.38 -7.70
C THR A 28 26.05 -11.37 -7.44
N PHE A 29 26.18 -12.39 -8.27
CA PHE A 29 27.33 -13.28 -8.22
C PHE A 29 28.57 -12.59 -8.80
N VAL A 30 29.70 -12.73 -8.11
CA VAL A 30 30.99 -12.22 -8.61
C VAL A 30 31.55 -13.24 -9.60
N GLY A 31 31.74 -12.80 -10.83
CA GLY A 31 32.20 -13.64 -11.94
C GLY A 31 33.51 -13.17 -12.55
N ASN A 32 34.08 -14.01 -13.40
CA ASN A 32 35.18 -13.63 -14.28
C ASN A 32 34.62 -13.08 -15.61
N THR A 33 35.47 -12.98 -16.64
CA THR A 33 35.06 -12.48 -17.96
C THR A 33 33.98 -13.34 -18.64
N ALA A 34 33.91 -14.64 -18.32
CA ALA A 34 32.90 -15.57 -18.84
C ALA A 34 31.57 -15.51 -18.05
N GLY A 35 31.61 -15.21 -16.76
CA GLY A 35 30.45 -15.16 -15.88
C GLY A 35 30.75 -15.64 -14.46
N ALA A 36 29.70 -15.82 -13.67
CA ALA A 36 29.79 -16.46 -12.35
C ALA A 36 29.89 -17.98 -12.52
N ALA A 37 30.80 -18.63 -11.82
CA ALA A 37 31.04 -20.06 -11.97
C ALA A 37 29.95 -20.90 -11.27
N ALA A 38 29.95 -22.21 -11.53
CA ALA A 38 29.15 -23.15 -10.76
C ALA A 38 29.72 -23.30 -9.33
N GLY A 39 28.83 -23.50 -8.36
CA GLY A 39 29.17 -23.76 -6.96
C GLY A 39 28.89 -22.59 -6.01
N ASP A 40 28.66 -21.38 -6.54
CA ASP A 40 28.33 -20.21 -5.75
C ASP A 40 26.93 -20.33 -5.15
N THR A 41 26.72 -19.72 -3.98
CA THR A 41 25.44 -19.78 -3.27
C THR A 41 25.01 -18.40 -2.79
N CYS A 42 23.71 -18.20 -2.68
CA CYS A 42 23.11 -17.06 -2.01
C CYS A 42 21.82 -17.49 -1.31
N GLU A 43 21.36 -16.69 -0.36
CA GLU A 43 20.23 -17.04 0.50
C GLU A 43 19.28 -15.88 0.65
N THR A 44 17.99 -16.21 0.81
CA THR A 44 16.94 -15.27 1.18
C THR A 44 15.92 -15.97 2.05
N GLU A 45 15.14 -15.23 2.81
CA GLU A 45 14.07 -15.78 3.63
C GLU A 45 12.74 -15.16 3.20
N ALA A 46 11.71 -16.00 3.07
CA ALA A 46 10.36 -15.54 2.83
C ALA A 46 9.74 -15.11 4.17
N VAL A 47 9.15 -13.92 4.20
CA VAL A 47 8.42 -13.41 5.38
C VAL A 47 7.07 -12.91 4.91
N ALA A 48 6.02 -13.25 5.66
CA ALA A 48 4.69 -12.74 5.39
C ALA A 48 4.12 -12.02 6.61
N TYR A 49 3.31 -11.01 6.35
CA TYR A 49 2.54 -10.29 7.35
C TYR A 49 1.08 -10.28 6.96
N CYS A 50 0.21 -10.54 7.92
CA CYS A 50 -1.22 -10.30 7.84
C CYS A 50 -1.48 -8.97 8.58
N GLY A 51 -1.78 -7.91 7.83
CA GLY A 51 -1.71 -6.55 8.36
C GLY A 51 -0.31 -6.22 8.89
N THR A 52 -0.19 -5.93 10.20
CA THR A 52 1.11 -5.67 10.85
C THR A 52 1.72 -6.89 11.53
N ASN A 53 0.97 -8.00 11.63
CA ASN A 53 1.37 -9.17 12.39
C ASN A 53 2.14 -10.13 11.48
N GLN A 54 3.34 -10.53 11.89
CA GLN A 54 4.09 -11.53 11.15
C GLN A 54 3.37 -12.88 11.21
N CYS A 55 3.19 -13.50 10.05
CA CYS A 55 2.59 -14.82 9.95
C CYS A 55 3.52 -15.85 10.61
N SER A 56 3.00 -16.68 11.49
CA SER A 56 3.76 -17.72 12.18
C SER A 56 4.09 -18.92 11.29
N ALA A 57 3.32 -19.11 10.21
CA ALA A 57 3.49 -20.19 9.25
C ALA A 57 3.49 -19.64 7.81
N VAL A 58 4.65 -19.74 7.16
CA VAL A 58 4.84 -19.42 5.75
C VAL A 58 5.36 -20.67 5.07
N ASN A 59 4.74 -21.08 3.97
CA ASN A 59 5.09 -22.31 3.27
C ASN A 59 5.78 -21.98 1.94
N VAL A 60 6.94 -22.57 1.72
CA VAL A 60 7.64 -22.56 0.43
C VAL A 60 8.03 -24.00 0.11
N ASN A 61 7.63 -24.49 -1.06
CA ASN A 61 7.98 -25.82 -1.52
C ASN A 61 9.06 -25.70 -2.60
N ALA A 62 10.25 -26.27 -2.35
CA ALA A 62 11.37 -26.25 -3.28
C ALA A 62 11.00 -26.80 -4.67
N ALA A 63 10.16 -27.84 -4.73
CA ALA A 63 9.74 -28.45 -5.99
C ALA A 63 8.88 -27.52 -6.87
N ASN A 64 8.26 -26.51 -6.27
CA ASN A 64 7.41 -25.54 -6.98
C ASN A 64 8.18 -24.26 -7.36
N ILE A 65 9.44 -24.12 -6.96
CA ILE A 65 10.27 -22.98 -7.35
C ILE A 65 10.72 -23.18 -8.79
N THR A 66 10.37 -22.23 -9.66
CA THR A 66 10.84 -22.21 -11.05
C THR A 66 12.17 -21.50 -11.11
N CYS A 67 13.26 -22.25 -11.18
CA CYS A 67 14.62 -21.71 -11.34
C CYS A 67 15.01 -21.56 -12.83
N PRO A 68 15.83 -20.57 -13.17
CA PRO A 68 16.43 -20.48 -14.50
C PRO A 68 17.51 -21.56 -14.69
N THR A 69 17.86 -21.83 -15.94
CA THR A 69 18.94 -22.77 -16.28
C THR A 69 20.24 -22.41 -15.56
N GLY A 70 20.89 -23.40 -14.95
CA GLY A 70 22.14 -23.21 -14.21
C GLY A 70 21.96 -22.74 -12.75
N ILE A 71 20.72 -22.60 -12.26
CA ILE A 71 20.41 -22.32 -10.86
C ILE A 71 19.54 -23.44 -10.29
N THR A 72 19.80 -23.84 -9.05
CA THR A 72 18.89 -24.67 -8.26
C THR A 72 18.52 -23.99 -6.95
N ALA A 73 17.41 -24.39 -6.35
CA ALA A 73 16.95 -23.91 -5.06
C ALA A 73 16.76 -25.07 -4.08
N THR A 74 17.08 -24.83 -2.82
CA THR A 74 16.69 -25.68 -1.69
C THR A 74 15.96 -24.84 -0.67
N VAL A 75 15.04 -25.45 0.08
CA VAL A 75 14.24 -24.75 1.10
C VAL A 75 14.41 -25.48 2.43
N THR A 76 14.66 -24.70 3.48
CA THR A 76 14.66 -25.17 4.87
C THR A 76 13.65 -24.35 5.68
N ASN A 77 13.18 -24.91 6.80
CA ASN A 77 12.24 -24.26 7.72
C ASN A 77 10.92 -23.82 7.06
N SER A 78 10.45 -24.54 6.03
CA SER A 78 9.12 -24.34 5.47
C SER A 78 8.04 -24.61 6.53
N GLY A 79 6.97 -23.83 6.53
CA GLY A 79 5.92 -23.87 7.55
C GLY A 79 6.22 -23.04 8.80
N THR A 80 7.37 -22.37 8.86
CA THR A 80 7.72 -21.44 9.96
C THR A 80 7.53 -19.98 9.52
N ALA A 81 7.74 -19.03 10.43
CA ALA A 81 7.63 -17.60 10.15
C ALA A 81 8.69 -17.07 9.15
N ARG A 82 9.78 -17.83 8.93
CA ARG A 82 10.92 -17.42 8.08
C ARG A 82 11.52 -18.63 7.34
N PRO A 83 10.83 -19.21 6.33
CA PRO A 83 11.41 -20.23 5.47
C PRO A 83 12.61 -19.68 4.73
N LYS A 84 13.70 -20.43 4.74
CA LYS A 84 14.97 -20.05 4.11
C LYS A 84 15.13 -20.74 2.77
N ILE A 85 15.35 -19.94 1.74
CA ILE A 85 15.62 -20.39 0.37
C ILE A 85 17.10 -20.18 0.09
N THR A 86 17.80 -21.24 -0.26
CA THR A 86 19.21 -21.20 -0.68
C THR A 86 19.29 -21.52 -2.16
N PHE A 87 19.78 -20.57 -2.94
CA PHE A 87 20.07 -20.76 -4.37
C PHE A 87 21.52 -21.17 -4.57
N LYS A 88 21.76 -22.02 -5.56
CA LYS A 88 23.10 -22.48 -5.94
C LYS A 88 23.29 -22.45 -7.45
N THR A 89 24.43 -21.93 -7.92
CA THR A 89 24.82 -22.05 -9.33
C THR A 89 25.29 -23.47 -9.63
N THR A 90 24.75 -24.09 -10.67
CA THR A 90 25.12 -25.43 -11.17
C THR A 90 25.82 -25.38 -12.53
N ALA A 91 25.81 -24.22 -13.18
CA ALA A 91 26.54 -23.93 -14.41
C ALA A 91 27.04 -22.47 -14.38
N THR A 92 27.85 -22.10 -15.37
CA THR A 92 28.28 -20.71 -15.53
C THR A 92 27.09 -19.82 -15.86
N ILE A 93 26.84 -18.81 -15.03
CA ILE A 93 25.81 -17.80 -15.27
C ILE A 93 26.46 -16.60 -15.96
N SER A 94 26.06 -16.34 -17.20
CA SER A 94 26.66 -15.30 -18.04
C SER A 94 25.73 -14.12 -18.32
N THR A 95 24.44 -14.24 -17.98
CA THR A 95 23.40 -13.22 -18.16
C THR A 95 22.53 -13.12 -16.91
N ALA A 96 21.96 -11.95 -16.65
CA ALA A 96 20.98 -11.79 -15.59
C ALA A 96 19.76 -12.69 -15.84
N CYS A 97 19.22 -13.27 -14.78
CA CYS A 97 18.08 -14.18 -14.84
C CYS A 97 17.28 -14.12 -13.54
N GLU A 98 16.10 -14.75 -13.49
CA GLU A 98 15.21 -14.69 -12.33
C GLU A 98 14.67 -16.07 -11.97
N ALA A 99 14.50 -16.32 -10.67
CA ALA A 99 13.67 -17.42 -10.16
C ALA A 99 12.30 -16.90 -9.73
N THR A 100 11.26 -17.71 -9.93
CA THR A 100 9.93 -17.46 -9.38
C THR A 100 9.68 -18.39 -8.20
N ILE A 101 9.34 -17.80 -7.06
CA ILE A 101 9.13 -18.47 -5.77
C ILE A 101 7.65 -18.34 -5.38
N PRO A 102 6.87 -19.42 -5.47
CA PRO A 102 5.51 -19.44 -4.92
C PRO A 102 5.59 -19.51 -3.39
N VAL A 103 5.22 -18.42 -2.72
CA VAL A 103 5.13 -18.34 -1.25
C VAL A 103 3.67 -18.49 -0.86
N ILE A 104 3.37 -19.43 0.04
CA ILE A 104 2.01 -19.79 0.42
C ILE A 104 1.76 -19.42 1.88
N VAL A 105 0.69 -18.67 2.12
CA VAL A 105 0.25 -18.23 3.46
C VAL A 105 -1.26 -18.40 3.52
N ASP A 106 -1.76 -19.16 4.50
CA ASP A 106 -3.19 -19.44 4.68
C ASP A 106 -3.91 -19.89 3.38
N GLY A 107 -3.22 -20.68 2.56
CA GLY A 107 -3.73 -21.20 1.28
C GLY A 107 -3.62 -20.22 0.10
N ILE A 108 -3.28 -18.96 0.34
CA ILE A 108 -3.05 -17.95 -0.69
C ILE A 108 -1.62 -18.07 -1.20
N THR A 109 -1.45 -18.09 -2.52
CA THR A 109 -0.12 -18.12 -3.16
C THR A 109 0.26 -16.74 -3.67
N VAL A 110 1.40 -16.22 -3.21
CA VAL A 110 2.01 -14.99 -3.70
C VAL A 110 3.33 -15.34 -4.40
N ASN A 111 3.42 -15.05 -5.69
CA ASN A 111 4.64 -15.31 -6.46
C ASN A 111 5.64 -14.17 -6.26
N LYS A 112 6.82 -14.51 -5.73
CA LYS A 112 7.95 -13.59 -5.59
C LYS A 112 8.99 -13.86 -6.66
N LYS A 113 9.60 -12.81 -7.17
CA LYS A 113 10.74 -12.91 -8.07
C LYS A 113 12.03 -12.68 -7.30
N PHE A 114 13.04 -13.49 -7.59
CA PHE A 114 14.39 -13.29 -7.10
C PHE A 114 15.34 -13.14 -8.29
N SER A 115 15.99 -11.98 -8.40
CA SER A 115 16.82 -11.65 -9.55
C SER A 115 18.30 -11.98 -9.28
N PHE A 116 18.92 -12.68 -10.21
CA PHE A 116 20.36 -12.96 -10.20
C PHE A 116 21.05 -12.06 -11.21
N ALA A 117 22.05 -11.33 -10.76
CA ALA A 117 22.96 -10.57 -11.61
C ALA A 117 24.37 -11.18 -11.54
N VAL A 118 25.21 -10.79 -12.49
CA VAL A 118 26.61 -11.24 -12.56
C VAL A 118 27.51 -10.03 -12.74
N ALA A 119 28.40 -9.81 -11.77
CA ALA A 119 29.48 -8.83 -11.89
C ALA A 119 30.65 -9.49 -12.62
N LYS A 120 30.74 -9.29 -13.94
CA LYS A 120 31.86 -9.79 -14.74
C LYS A 120 33.11 -8.95 -14.51
N ALA A 121 34.26 -9.60 -14.37
CA ALA A 121 35.55 -8.92 -14.41
C ALA A 121 35.72 -8.21 -15.77
N GLY A 122 35.99 -6.90 -15.73
CA GLY A 122 36.30 -6.13 -16.93
C GLY A 122 37.57 -6.62 -17.60
N ALA A 123 37.66 -6.50 -18.93
CA ALA A 123 38.95 -6.53 -19.59
C ALA A 123 39.77 -5.33 -19.09
N GLN A 124 41.10 -5.49 -18.92
CA GLN A 124 41.98 -4.36 -18.61
C GLN A 124 41.75 -3.26 -19.67
N GLY A 125 41.33 -2.08 -19.21
CA GLY A 125 41.11 -0.95 -20.12
C GLY A 125 42.40 -0.59 -20.84
N VAL A 126 42.33 -0.37 -22.15
CA VAL A 126 43.35 0.44 -22.83
C VAL A 126 43.30 1.84 -22.22
N LYS A 127 44.48 2.41 -21.94
CA LYS A 127 44.62 3.78 -21.42
C LYS A 127 43.86 4.74 -22.34
N GLY A 128 42.85 5.41 -21.80
CA GLY A 128 42.09 6.41 -22.57
C GLY A 128 42.97 7.61 -22.91
N ASP A 129 42.86 8.08 -24.14
CA ASP A 129 43.37 9.41 -24.50
C ASP A 129 42.51 10.49 -23.82
N LYS A 130 43.15 11.62 -23.52
CA LYS A 130 42.57 12.75 -22.79
C LYS A 130 41.47 13.40 -23.64
N GLY A 131 40.23 13.41 -23.15
CA GLY A 131 39.14 14.14 -23.78
C GLY A 131 39.34 15.66 -23.71
N GLU A 132 39.02 16.35 -24.80
CA GLU A 132 38.92 17.80 -24.84
C GLU A 132 37.62 18.29 -24.16
N ARG A 133 37.68 19.52 -23.64
CA ARG A 133 36.62 20.17 -22.85
C ARG A 133 35.42 20.52 -23.75
N GLY A 134 34.23 20.05 -23.40
CA GLY A 134 32.98 20.54 -23.98
C GLY A 134 32.68 21.98 -23.54
N GLU A 135 32.25 22.82 -24.47
CA GLU A 135 31.81 24.18 -24.20
C GLU A 135 30.46 24.21 -23.45
N GLN A 136 30.29 25.26 -22.66
CA GLN A 136 29.13 25.49 -21.82
C GLN A 136 27.90 25.91 -22.66
N GLY A 137 26.78 25.21 -22.48
CA GLY A 137 25.50 25.60 -23.08
C GLY A 137 24.97 26.92 -22.52
N ALA A 138 24.37 27.73 -23.40
CA ALA A 138 23.75 29.00 -23.04
C ALA A 138 22.54 28.83 -22.10
N LYS A 139 22.35 29.81 -21.22
CA LYS A 139 21.24 29.91 -20.27
C LYS A 139 19.91 30.14 -21.00
N GLY A 140 18.89 29.33 -20.71
CA GLY A 140 17.53 29.54 -21.21
C GLY A 140 16.87 30.77 -20.59
N GLU A 141 16.07 31.48 -21.40
CA GLU A 141 15.27 32.63 -20.99
C GLU A 141 13.98 32.24 -20.25
N GLN A 142 13.42 33.26 -19.60
CA GLN A 142 12.36 33.31 -18.61
C GLN A 142 10.98 32.83 -19.09
N GLY A 143 10.30 32.03 -18.26
CA GLY A 143 8.84 31.93 -18.31
C GLY A 143 8.20 33.06 -17.51
N ILE A 144 7.20 33.75 -18.08
CA ILE A 144 6.34 34.69 -17.36
C ILE A 144 4.98 34.07 -17.01
N GLN A 145 4.54 34.43 -15.81
CA GLN A 145 3.18 34.62 -15.29
C GLN A 145 2.22 33.43 -15.10
N GLY A 146 1.80 33.28 -13.84
CA GLY A 146 0.39 33.18 -13.48
C GLY A 146 0.08 34.24 -12.42
N VAL A 147 -0.95 35.07 -12.64
CA VAL A 147 -1.53 35.91 -11.58
C VAL A 147 -2.37 35.02 -10.67
N GLN A 148 -2.23 35.22 -9.36
CA GLN A 148 -3.07 34.57 -8.36
C GLN A 148 -4.51 35.03 -8.52
N GLY A 149 -5.44 34.08 -8.65
CA GLY A 149 -6.87 34.38 -8.63
C GLY A 149 -7.27 35.02 -7.30
N VAL A 150 -8.12 36.03 -7.35
CA VAL A 150 -8.76 36.61 -6.16
C VAL A 150 -9.60 35.54 -5.46
N LYS A 151 -9.55 35.55 -4.13
CA LYS A 151 -10.44 34.73 -3.29
C LYS A 151 -11.89 35.12 -3.61
N GLY A 152 -12.71 34.14 -3.98
CA GLY A 152 -14.15 34.36 -4.19
C GLY A 152 -14.84 34.78 -2.89
N ASP A 153 -15.92 35.53 -3.03
CA ASP A 153 -16.80 35.90 -1.91
C ASP A 153 -17.36 34.65 -1.22
N ASN A 154 -17.65 34.76 0.08
CA ASN A 154 -18.36 33.69 0.80
C ASN A 154 -19.70 33.42 0.11
N GLY A 155 -19.92 32.16 -0.28
CA GLY A 155 -21.23 31.73 -0.75
C GLY A 155 -22.29 32.00 0.32
N ALA A 156 -23.42 32.57 -0.09
CA ALA A 156 -24.60 32.72 0.75
C ALA A 156 -25.08 31.35 1.26
N ASP A 157 -25.42 31.28 2.56
CA ASP A 157 -26.23 30.27 3.24
C ASP A 157 -26.05 28.78 2.85
N ALA A 158 -24.89 28.39 2.34
CA ALA A 158 -24.61 27.00 2.00
C ALA A 158 -24.64 26.16 3.28
N ILE A 159 -25.48 25.13 3.29
CA ILE A 159 -25.50 24.11 4.33
C ILE A 159 -24.52 23.01 3.91
N THR A 160 -23.38 22.92 4.60
CA THR A 160 -22.42 21.84 4.38
C THR A 160 -22.44 20.87 5.55
N LEU A 161 -22.32 19.58 5.24
CA LEU A 161 -22.10 18.53 6.21
C LEU A 161 -20.70 17.98 5.97
N THR A 162 -19.92 17.77 7.03
CA THR A 162 -18.64 17.08 6.97
C THR A 162 -18.54 16.00 8.04
N ILE A 163 -17.78 14.95 7.76
CA ILE A 163 -17.50 13.87 8.71
C ILE A 163 -16.04 13.95 9.16
N THR A 164 -15.82 13.87 10.48
CA THR A 164 -14.49 13.61 11.05
C THR A 164 -14.42 12.21 11.63
N SER A 165 -13.20 11.64 11.67
CA SER A 165 -12.93 10.35 12.31
C SER A 165 -11.95 10.53 13.46
N SER A 166 -12.24 9.94 14.61
CA SER A 166 -11.38 10.10 15.80
C SER A 166 -10.09 9.29 15.73
N ASN A 167 -10.07 8.20 14.96
CA ASN A 167 -8.94 7.27 14.87
C ASN A 167 -8.64 6.86 13.42
N GLY A 168 -8.87 7.77 12.47
CA GLY A 168 -8.69 7.51 11.04
C GLY A 168 -9.77 6.60 10.45
N THR A 169 -9.51 6.15 9.21
CA THR A 169 -10.46 5.40 8.37
C THR A 169 -9.97 4.02 7.96
N VAL A 170 -8.87 3.53 8.53
CA VAL A 170 -8.30 2.23 8.21
C VAL A 170 -8.17 1.40 9.46
N PHE A 171 -8.90 0.29 9.53
CA PHE A 171 -8.71 -0.74 10.56
C PHE A 171 -7.69 -1.77 10.10
N LYS A 172 -6.98 -2.34 11.07
CA LYS A 172 -5.98 -3.38 10.86
C LYS A 172 -6.22 -4.48 11.88
N ASN A 173 -6.01 -5.73 11.48
CA ASN A 173 -6.05 -6.92 12.35
C ASN A 173 -7.41 -7.13 13.08
N ASN A 174 -8.51 -6.65 12.52
CA ASN A 174 -9.87 -6.73 13.05
C ASN A 174 -10.03 -6.11 14.45
N GLU A 175 -9.16 -5.14 14.76
CA GLU A 175 -9.12 -4.49 16.06
C GLU A 175 -9.32 -2.98 15.95
N GLY A 176 -9.85 -2.42 17.03
CA GLY A 176 -10.03 -0.98 17.19
C GLY A 176 -11.42 -0.48 16.79
N SER A 177 -11.58 0.82 16.99
CA SER A 177 -12.80 1.55 16.68
C SER A 177 -12.46 2.99 16.29
N THR A 178 -13.31 3.61 15.49
CA THR A 178 -13.27 5.03 15.18
C THR A 178 -14.64 5.63 15.45
N VAL A 179 -14.68 6.83 16.02
CA VAL A 179 -15.91 7.59 16.17
C VAL A 179 -16.02 8.53 14.97
N LEU A 180 -17.08 8.34 14.19
CA LEU A 180 -17.43 9.24 13.11
C LEU A 180 -18.34 10.32 13.65
N THR A 181 -17.95 11.59 13.51
CA THR A 181 -18.71 12.74 14.02
C THR A 181 -19.15 13.62 12.86
N ALA A 182 -20.44 13.93 12.82
CA ALA A 182 -21.02 14.84 11.85
C ALA A 182 -20.86 16.29 12.33
N HIS A 183 -20.51 17.15 11.39
CA HIS A 183 -20.46 18.59 11.58
C HIS A 183 -21.33 19.25 10.51
N VAL A 184 -22.26 20.11 10.92
CA VAL A 184 -23.12 20.87 10.00
C VAL A 184 -22.72 22.33 10.08
N PHE A 185 -22.47 22.97 8.94
CA PHE A 185 -22.16 24.39 8.86
C PHE A 185 -23.20 25.12 8.04
N VAL A 186 -23.52 26.34 8.44
CA VAL A 186 -24.34 27.29 7.66
C VAL A 186 -23.52 28.54 7.45
N GLY A 187 -23.23 28.88 6.19
CA GLY A 187 -22.39 30.03 5.87
C GLY A 187 -21.02 29.98 6.58
N GLY A 188 -20.46 28.77 6.72
CA GLY A 188 -19.18 28.52 7.38
C GLY A 188 -19.21 28.51 8.93
N LYS A 189 -20.37 28.70 9.56
CA LYS A 189 -20.51 28.60 11.03
C LYS A 189 -21.07 27.24 11.43
N GLU A 190 -20.34 26.54 12.30
CA GLU A 190 -20.77 25.23 12.80
C GLU A 190 -22.04 25.36 13.64
N GLN A 191 -22.97 24.43 13.43
CA GLN A 191 -24.25 24.34 14.11
C GLN A 191 -24.18 23.34 15.26
N THR A 192 -24.99 23.58 16.29
CA THR A 192 -25.12 22.61 17.39
C THR A 192 -25.98 21.43 16.95
N ILE A 193 -25.44 20.22 17.11
CA ILE A 193 -26.13 18.95 16.89
C ILE A 193 -26.23 18.26 18.25
N THR A 194 -27.44 17.85 18.63
CA THR A 194 -27.67 17.04 19.83
C THR A 194 -27.21 15.60 19.62
N ASP A 195 -27.00 14.82 20.69
CA ASP A 195 -26.59 13.41 20.55
C ASP A 195 -27.60 12.57 19.73
N ALA A 196 -28.89 12.93 19.77
CA ALA A 196 -29.95 12.35 18.96
C ALA A 196 -29.93 12.79 17.47
N GLY A 197 -28.91 13.53 17.04
CA GLY A 197 -28.74 14.00 15.66
C GLY A 197 -29.54 15.25 15.30
N VAL A 198 -30.32 15.84 16.21
CA VAL A 198 -31.12 17.03 15.91
C VAL A 198 -30.23 18.26 15.75
N CYS A 199 -30.30 18.93 14.60
CA CYS A 199 -29.56 20.13 14.24
C CYS A 199 -30.50 21.36 14.17
N GLY A 200 -31.09 21.72 15.30
CA GLY A 200 -32.05 22.82 15.39
C GLY A 200 -33.21 22.68 14.41
N SER A 201 -33.57 23.77 13.73
CA SER A 201 -34.61 23.77 12.68
C SER A 201 -34.14 23.21 11.33
N LEU A 202 -32.83 22.95 11.17
CA LEU A 202 -32.28 22.52 9.89
C LEU A 202 -32.68 21.09 9.55
N GLY A 203 -32.81 20.22 10.53
CA GLY A 203 -33.21 18.84 10.35
C GLY A 203 -32.55 17.89 11.35
N THR A 204 -32.58 16.60 11.01
CA THR A 204 -31.93 15.53 11.77
C THR A 204 -30.80 14.91 10.95
N VAL A 205 -29.64 14.76 11.57
CA VAL A 205 -28.49 14.03 11.03
C VAL A 205 -28.75 12.53 11.17
N LYS A 206 -28.66 11.80 10.05
CA LYS A 206 -28.81 10.34 9.99
C LYS A 206 -27.63 9.69 9.29
N TRP A 207 -27.22 8.53 9.82
CA TRP A 207 -26.12 7.73 9.32
C TRP A 207 -26.61 6.46 8.64
N TYR A 208 -26.13 6.21 7.43
CA TYR A 208 -26.46 5.07 6.60
C TYR A 208 -25.20 4.24 6.37
N LYS A 209 -25.28 2.93 6.68
CA LYS A 209 -24.19 1.97 6.47
C LYS A 209 -24.36 1.27 5.12
N GLY A 210 -23.37 1.37 4.25
CA GLY A 210 -23.38 0.77 2.91
C GLY A 210 -24.58 1.26 2.10
N SER A 211 -25.37 0.30 1.59
CA SER A 211 -26.60 0.56 0.82
C SER A 211 -27.88 0.56 1.66
N ALA A 212 -27.77 0.62 3.00
CA ALA A 212 -28.94 0.63 3.87
C ALA A 212 -29.89 1.78 3.52
N THR A 213 -31.20 1.49 3.51
CA THR A 213 -32.26 2.47 3.24
C THR A 213 -32.83 3.08 4.51
N SER A 214 -32.37 2.66 5.69
CA SER A 214 -32.76 3.18 7.00
C SER A 214 -31.52 3.66 7.73
N GLY A 215 -31.53 4.93 8.13
CA GLY A 215 -30.42 5.57 8.81
C GLY A 215 -30.66 5.76 10.30
N THR A 216 -29.59 5.72 11.09
CA THR A 216 -29.63 5.95 12.54
C THR A 216 -29.42 7.44 12.82
N ALA A 217 -30.36 8.06 13.53
CA ALA A 217 -30.25 9.46 13.94
C ALA A 217 -29.24 9.61 15.09
N ALA A 218 -28.15 10.33 14.85
CA ALA A 218 -27.11 10.57 15.85
C ALA A 218 -26.15 11.70 15.42
N LYS A 219 -25.57 12.43 16.37
CA LYS A 219 -24.43 13.32 16.09
C LYS A 219 -23.20 12.54 15.64
N SER A 220 -22.93 11.44 16.32
CA SER A 220 -21.79 10.58 16.07
C SER A 220 -22.18 9.11 16.14
N ILE A 221 -21.43 8.28 15.43
CA ILE A 221 -21.52 6.82 15.51
C ILE A 221 -20.14 6.24 15.80
N THR A 222 -20.11 5.17 16.57
CA THR A 222 -18.90 4.36 16.73
C THR A 222 -18.92 3.27 15.67
N VAL A 223 -17.84 3.16 14.91
CA VAL A 223 -17.62 2.04 13.99
C VAL A 223 -16.50 1.19 14.57
N THR A 224 -16.76 -0.11 14.71
CA THR A 224 -15.76 -1.08 15.15
C THR A 224 -15.21 -1.88 13.98
N ALA A 225 -13.99 -2.39 14.10
CA ALA A 225 -13.35 -3.16 13.04
C ALA A 225 -14.21 -4.37 12.58
N GLY A 226 -14.80 -5.10 13.53
CA GLY A 226 -15.66 -6.25 13.23
C GLY A 226 -16.95 -5.94 12.45
N GLU A 227 -17.31 -4.67 12.30
CA GLU A 227 -18.48 -4.25 11.53
C GLU A 227 -18.15 -3.88 10.08
N VAL A 228 -16.86 -3.83 9.70
CA VAL A 228 -16.37 -3.44 8.37
C VAL A 228 -15.78 -4.66 7.69
N THR A 229 -16.37 -5.09 6.57
CA THR A 229 -15.82 -6.16 5.73
C THR A 229 -15.18 -5.56 4.50
N ASN A 230 -13.85 -5.64 4.38
CA ASN A 230 -13.01 -5.07 3.32
C ASN A 230 -13.11 -3.54 3.21
N SER A 231 -14.28 -3.02 2.87
CA SER A 231 -14.57 -1.61 2.76
C SER A 231 -16.06 -1.38 3.03
N MET A 232 -16.36 -0.37 3.83
CA MET A 232 -17.72 0.03 4.17
C MET A 232 -17.86 1.55 4.08
N ALA A 233 -18.76 2.00 3.22
CA ALA A 233 -19.15 3.40 3.14
C ALA A 233 -20.15 3.75 4.24
N TYR A 234 -19.92 4.86 4.93
CA TYR A 234 -20.85 5.46 5.88
C TYR A 234 -21.29 6.81 5.31
N THR A 235 -22.55 6.90 4.91
CA THR A 235 -23.13 8.14 4.40
C THR A 235 -23.86 8.85 5.52
N CYS A 236 -23.55 10.13 5.74
CA CYS A 236 -24.21 10.97 6.71
C CYS A 236 -25.07 12.00 5.98
N GLN A 237 -26.34 12.12 6.34
CA GLN A 237 -27.30 13.01 5.68
C GLN A 237 -27.99 13.91 6.70
N LEU A 238 -28.16 15.18 6.37
CA LEU A 238 -29.06 16.10 7.08
C LEU A 238 -30.43 16.08 6.41
N GLU A 239 -31.44 15.55 7.10
CA GLU A 239 -32.80 15.38 6.58
C GLU A 239 -33.82 16.29 7.26
N GLN A 240 -34.75 16.82 6.47
CA GLN A 240 -35.90 17.59 6.94
C GLN A 240 -37.22 17.03 6.38
#